data_AF-A0AB37KQ65-F1
#
_entry.id   AF-A0AB37KQ65-F1
#
_cell.length_a   1.000
_cell.length_b   1.000
_cell.length_c   1.000
_cell.angle_alpha   90.00
_cell.angle_beta   90.00
_cell.angle_gamma   90.00
#
_symmetry.space_group_name_H-M   'P 1'
#
loop_
_entity.id
_entity.type
_entity.pdbx_description
1 polymer ?
#
loop_
_entity_poly.entity_id
_entity_poly.type
_entity_poly.pdbx_seq_one_letter_code
_entity_poly.pdbx_strand_id
1 'polypeptide(L)'
;MVEQVLLDNDDEFSYICQEHCIKLYITDTLTCKNRGFTYYDGEEFHIIISTRFSNMQQRKTTIHELIHILQNHFTCTECDRQQCENEVHDIIKDFRNYYSEEYAFDLY
;
A
#
# COMPACT_ATOMS: atom_id res chain seq x y z
N MET A 1 13.53 1.55 16.87
CA MET A 1 13.34 2.95 16.44
C MET A 1 12.23 3.01 15.39
N VAL A 2 11.49 4.11 15.29
CA VAL A 2 10.51 4.33 14.20
C VAL A 2 11.04 5.47 13.35
N GLU A 3 11.19 5.24 12.05
CA GLU A 3 11.69 6.23 11.10
C GLU A 3 10.61 6.51 10.06
N GLN A 4 10.34 7.78 9.78
CA GLN A 4 9.46 8.18 8.70
C GLN A 4 10.20 8.04 7.37
N VAL A 5 9.56 7.39 6.40
CA VAL A 5 10.06 7.34 5.03
C VAL A 5 9.69 8.66 4.36
N LEU A 6 10.70 9.43 3.99
CA LEU A 6 10.52 10.60 3.14
C LEU A 6 10.38 10.11 1.69
N LEU A 7 9.23 10.36 1.11
CA LEU A 7 8.95 10.04 -0.28
C LEU A 7 9.51 11.15 -1.17
N ASP A 8 10.32 10.78 -2.16
CA ASP A 8 10.88 11.74 -3.12
C ASP A 8 9.76 12.30 -4.01
N ASN A 9 9.70 13.63 -4.15
CA ASN A 9 8.61 14.33 -4.87
C ASN A 9 8.54 14.08 -6.38
N ASP A 10 9.47 13.30 -6.94
CA ASP A 10 9.55 12.99 -8.38
C ASP A 10 8.88 11.66 -8.77
N ASP A 11 8.36 10.90 -7.80
CA ASP A 11 7.71 9.61 -8.07
C ASP A 11 6.17 9.71 -7.98
N GLU A 12 5.47 9.07 -8.92
CA GLU A 12 4.01 9.03 -9.00
C GLU A 12 3.38 8.47 -7.71
N PHE A 13 4.05 7.52 -7.06
CA PHE A 13 3.63 6.99 -5.76
C PHE A 13 3.65 8.04 -4.65
N SER A 14 4.68 8.90 -4.66
CA SER A 14 4.84 9.97 -3.68
C SER A 14 3.73 11.01 -3.81
N TYR A 15 3.36 11.34 -5.04
CA TYR A 15 2.24 12.24 -5.31
C TYR A 15 0.91 11.69 -4.76
N ILE A 16 0.62 10.41 -5.04
CA ILE A 16 -0.58 9.74 -4.52
C ILE A 16 -0.60 9.76 -2.99
N CYS A 17 0.52 9.46 -2.34
CA CYS A 17 0.60 9.49 -0.88
C CYS A 17 0.35 10.90 -0.31
N GLN A 18 0.87 11.95 -0.97
CA GLN A 18 0.69 13.33 -0.52
C GLN A 18 -0.75 13.82 -0.68
N GLU A 19 -1.36 13.61 -1.86
CA GLU A 19 -2.75 14.00 -2.14
C GLU A 19 -3.75 13.34 -1.17
N HIS A 20 -3.46 12.13 -0.71
CA HIS A 20 -4.32 11.37 0.19
C HIS A 20 -3.88 11.42 1.67
N CYS A 21 -2.97 12.33 2.03
CA CYS A 21 -2.48 12.49 3.40
C CYS A 21 -1.97 11.17 4.02
N ILE A 22 -1.26 10.37 3.23
CA ILE A 22 -0.68 9.08 3.62
C ILE A 22 0.78 9.27 4.00
N LYS A 23 1.14 8.82 5.20
CA LYS A 23 2.50 8.81 5.74
C LYS A 23 3.00 7.40 5.94
N LEU A 24 4.23 7.14 5.48
CA LEU A 24 4.90 5.86 5.57
C LEU A 24 5.97 5.88 6.64
N TYR A 25 6.00 4.83 7.46
CA TYR A 25 6.96 4.64 8.51
C TYR A 25 7.54 3.23 8.45
N ILE A 26 8.82 3.11 8.78
CA ILE A 26 9.51 1.85 8.94
C ILE A 26 9.98 1.69 10.38
N THR A 27 9.88 0.47 10.92
CA THR A 27 10.33 0.18 12.28
C THR A 27 10.82 -1.24 12.47
N ASP A 28 11.82 -1.41 13.34
CA ASP A 28 12.32 -2.70 13.80
C ASP A 28 11.61 -3.21 15.07
N THR A 29 10.70 -2.42 15.62
CA THR A 29 10.06 -2.68 16.93
C THR A 29 8.87 -3.63 16.84
N LEU A 30 8.35 -3.86 15.63
CA LEU A 30 7.26 -4.80 15.43
C LEU A 30 7.68 -6.25 15.68
N THR A 31 6.77 -7.01 16.27
CA THR A 31 6.96 -8.44 16.47
C THR A 31 7.00 -9.15 15.12
N CYS A 32 7.71 -10.28 15.03
CA CYS A 32 7.83 -11.04 13.78
C CYS A 32 6.48 -11.59 13.24
N LYS A 33 5.39 -11.46 14.00
CA LYS A 33 4.04 -11.83 13.56
C LYS A 33 3.37 -10.75 12.71
N ASN A 34 3.68 -9.48 12.97
CA ASN A 34 3.07 -8.34 12.28
C ASN A 34 4.07 -7.73 11.30
N ARG A 35 3.76 -7.82 10.01
CA ARG A 35 4.62 -7.32 8.92
C ARG A 35 4.49 -5.81 8.72
N GLY A 36 3.32 -5.29 9.06
CA GLY A 36 2.97 -3.88 9.02
C GLY A 36 1.52 -3.72 9.45
N PHE A 37 1.07 -2.49 9.58
CA PHE A 37 -0.32 -2.15 9.82
C PHE A 37 -0.59 -0.70 9.46
N THR A 38 -1.87 -0.38 9.33
CA THR A 38 -2.36 0.97 9.04
C THR A 38 -3.35 1.44 10.08
N TYR A 39 -3.35 2.74 10.35
CA TYR A 39 -4.44 3.39 11.07
C TYR A 39 -4.66 4.83 10.59
N TYR A 40 -5.86 5.35 10.84
CA TYR A 40 -6.23 6.75 10.62
C TYR A 40 -6.30 7.46 11.97
N ASP A 41 -5.66 8.61 12.13
CA ASP A 41 -5.63 9.35 13.40
C ASP A 41 -6.72 10.44 13.50
N GLY A 42 -7.48 10.66 12.43
CA GLY A 42 -8.48 11.72 12.33
C GLY A 42 -8.09 12.84 11.35
N GLU A 43 -6.83 12.88 10.91
CA GLU A 43 -6.31 13.85 9.94
C GLU A 43 -5.59 13.14 8.79
N GLU A 44 -4.76 12.13 9.10
CA GLU A 44 -3.84 11.50 8.16
C GLU A 44 -3.84 9.96 8.29
N PHE A 45 -3.48 9.27 7.21
CA PHE A 45 -3.27 7.83 7.22
C PHE A 45 -1.82 7.49 7.53
N HIS A 46 -1.61 6.61 8.50
CA HIS A 46 -0.28 6.17 8.91
C HIS A 46 -0.09 4.70 8.57
N ILE A 47 0.88 4.41 7.69
CA ILE A 47 1.28 3.05 7.34
C ILE A 47 2.62 2.75 8.02
N ILE A 48 2.66 1.71 8.84
CA ILE A 48 3.85 1.28 9.56
C ILE A 48 4.29 -0.08 9.05
N ILE A 49 5.54 -0.19 8.59
CA ILE A 49 6.12 -1.41 8.00
C ILE A 49 7.30 -1.90 8.83
N SER A 50 7.42 -3.22 8.98
CA SER A 50 8.53 -3.81 9.72
C SER A 50 9.79 -3.95 8.87
N THR A 51 10.93 -3.44 9.36
CA THR A 51 12.25 -3.57 8.70
C THR A 51 12.86 -4.97 8.80
N ARG A 52 12.25 -5.87 9.59
CA ARG A 52 12.75 -7.24 9.81
C ARG A 52 12.55 -8.17 8.61
N PHE A 53 11.80 -7.72 7.61
CA PHE A 53 11.47 -8.49 6.40
C PHE A 53 12.28 -7.99 5.21
N SER A 54 12.39 -8.81 4.16
CA SER A 54 13.12 -8.39 2.95
C SER A 54 12.45 -7.20 2.27
N ASN A 55 13.20 -6.41 1.48
CA ASN A 55 12.64 -5.29 0.72
C ASN A 55 11.43 -5.69 -0.13
N MET A 56 11.46 -6.88 -0.74
CA MET A 56 10.32 -7.40 -1.51
C MET A 56 9.08 -7.62 -0.63
N GLN A 57 9.26 -8.15 0.58
CA GLN A 57 8.17 -8.39 1.53
C GLN A 57 7.64 -7.07 2.13
N GLN A 58 8.53 -6.11 2.39
CA GLN A 58 8.15 -4.77 2.83
C GLN A 58 7.27 -4.10 1.77
N ARG A 59 7.72 -4.08 0.49
CA ARG A 59 6.92 -3.53 -0.63
C ARG A 59 5.55 -4.20 -0.76
N LYS A 60 5.49 -5.53 -0.68
CA LYS A 60 4.21 -6.27 -0.70
C LYS A 60 3.29 -5.88 0.45
N THR A 61 3.86 -5.65 1.63
CA THR A 61 3.10 -5.22 2.82
C THR A 61 2.61 -3.79 2.66
N THR A 62 3.45 -2.86 2.19
CA THR A 62 3.05 -1.48 1.88
C THR A 62 1.87 -1.43 0.91
N ILE A 63 1.93 -2.22 -0.18
CA ILE A 63 0.85 -2.31 -1.16
C ILE A 63 -0.43 -2.86 -0.50
N HIS A 64 -0.32 -3.91 0.32
CA HIS A 64 -1.47 -4.49 1.04
C HIS A 64 -2.16 -3.45 1.93
N GLU A 65 -1.38 -2.70 2.71
CA GLU A 65 -1.86 -1.66 3.61
C GLU A 65 -2.48 -0.47 2.87
N LEU A 66 -1.90 -0.05 1.74
CA LEU A 66 -2.48 0.97 0.87
C LEU A 66 -3.82 0.54 0.27
N ILE A 67 -3.94 -0.72 -0.15
CA ILE A 67 -5.21 -1.26 -0.64
C ILE A 67 -6.27 -1.14 0.45
N HIS A 68 -5.95 -1.42 1.72
CA HIS A 68 -6.90 -1.22 2.82
C HIS A 68 -7.31 0.23 3.01
N ILE A 69 -6.38 1.19 2.86
CA ILE A 69 -6.72 2.62 2.90
C ILE A 69 -7.67 2.95 1.77
N LEU A 70 -7.31 2.62 0.53
CA LEU A 70 -8.11 2.95 -0.64
C LEU A 70 -9.49 2.29 -0.56
N GLN A 71 -9.57 1.01 -0.21
CA GLN A 71 -10.84 0.29 -0.03
C GLN A 71 -11.71 0.89 1.08
N ASN A 72 -11.12 1.32 2.21
CA ASN A 72 -11.87 1.99 3.28
C ASN A 72 -12.22 3.46 2.97
N HIS A 73 -11.42 4.16 2.17
CA HIS A 73 -11.64 5.56 1.80
C HIS A 73 -12.72 5.69 0.71
N PHE A 74 -12.80 4.74 -0.22
CA PHE A 74 -13.80 4.71 -1.29
C PHE A 74 -15.14 4.05 -0.90
N THR A 75 -15.24 3.47 0.30
CA THR A 75 -16.51 2.92 0.81
C THR A 75 -17.44 3.98 1.42
N CYS A 76 -17.02 5.25 1.49
CA CYS A 76 -17.87 6.37 1.92
C CYS A 76 -18.54 7.08 0.72
N THR A 77 -19.57 6.43 0.18
CA THR A 77 -20.90 6.96 -0.21
C THR A 77 -21.57 5.94 -1.13
N GLU A 78 -22.80 5.54 -0.80
CA GLU A 78 -23.46 4.32 -1.29
C GLU A 78 -23.79 4.28 -2.80
N CYS A 79 -23.44 5.27 -3.60
CA CYS A 79 -23.96 5.39 -4.97
C CYS A 79 -23.06 4.81 -6.08
N ASP A 80 -21.74 4.77 -5.93
CA ASP A 80 -20.81 4.40 -7.02
C ASP A 80 -19.97 3.14 -6.74
N ARG A 81 -20.26 2.47 -5.62
CA ARG A 81 -19.49 1.33 -5.08
C ARG A 81 -19.23 0.23 -6.11
N GLN A 82 -20.22 -0.16 -6.89
CA GLN A 82 -20.08 -1.29 -7.81
C GLN A 82 -19.22 -0.93 -9.04
N GLN A 83 -19.24 0.33 -9.46
CA GLN A 83 -18.44 0.79 -10.60
C GLN A 83 -16.98 0.94 -10.19
N CYS A 84 -16.71 1.49 -9.00
CA CYS A 84 -15.37 1.55 -8.44
C CYS A 84 -14.78 0.15 -8.16
N GLU A 85 -15.57 -0.80 -7.66
CA GLU A 85 -15.11 -2.19 -7.46
C GLU A 85 -14.70 -2.86 -8.77
N ASN A 86 -15.43 -2.60 -9.86
CA ASN A 86 -15.09 -3.13 -11.17
C ASN A 86 -13.81 -2.48 -11.73
N GLU A 87 -13.66 -1.15 -11.60
CA GLU A 87 -12.42 -0.45 -11.99
C GLU A 87 -11.21 -0.95 -11.21
N VAL A 88 -11.33 -1.12 -9.89
CA VAL A 88 -10.26 -1.67 -9.06
C VAL A 88 -9.91 -3.11 -9.46
N HIS A 89 -10.90 -3.91 -9.84
CA HIS A 89 -10.67 -5.27 -10.32
C HIS A 89 -9.88 -5.29 -11.64
N ASP A 90 -10.21 -4.38 -12.56
CA ASP A 90 -9.51 -4.23 -13.84
C ASP A 90 -8.06 -3.73 -13.62
N ILE A 91 -7.86 -2.77 -12.70
CA ILE A 91 -6.51 -2.30 -12.34
C ILE A 91 -5.67 -3.42 -11.72
N ILE A 92 -6.23 -4.24 -10.83
CA ILE A 92 -5.54 -5.39 -10.23
C ILE A 92 -5.15 -6.42 -11.30
N LYS A 93 -6.02 -6.63 -12.29
CA LYS A 93 -5.78 -7.55 -13.40
C LYS A 93 -4.66 -7.06 -14.30
N ASP A 94 -4.64 -5.77 -14.61
CA ASP A 94 -3.58 -5.15 -15.42
C ASP A 94 -2.24 -5.15 -14.68
N PHE A 95 -2.25 -4.87 -13.38
CA PHE A 95 -1.07 -5.02 -12.51
C PHE A 95 -0.53 -6.44 -12.48
N ARG A 96 -1.41 -7.45 -12.34
CA ARG A 96 -1.01 -8.86 -12.37
C ARG A 96 -0.42 -9.27 -13.71
N ASN A 97 -0.97 -8.79 -14.82
CA ASN A 97 -0.44 -9.10 -16.15
C ASN A 97 0.94 -8.46 -16.35
N TYR A 98 1.11 -7.20 -15.96
CA TYR A 98 2.40 -6.50 -16.01
C TYR A 98 3.49 -7.26 -15.23
N TYR A 99 3.21 -7.68 -14.00
CA TYR A 99 4.16 -8.46 -13.21
C TYR A 99 4.29 -9.93 -13.64
N SER A 100 3.28 -10.51 -14.28
CA SER A 100 3.36 -11.87 -14.84
C SER A 100 4.27 -11.93 -16.06
N GLU A 101 4.33 -10.88 -16.88
CA GLU A 101 5.24 -10.82 -18.02
C GLU A 101 6.71 -10.62 -17.59
N GLU A 102 6.94 -9.94 -16.47
CA GLU A 102 8.29 -9.68 -15.94
C GLU A 102 8.85 -10.82 -15.04
N TYR A 103 7.98 -11.63 -14.41
CA TYR A 103 8.37 -12.68 -13.43
C TYR A 103 8.00 -14.13 -13.81
N ALA A 104 7.57 -14.39 -15.05
CA ALA A 104 7.24 -15.76 -15.51
C ALA A 104 8.41 -16.77 -15.46
N PHE A 105 9.64 -16.33 -15.17
CA PHE A 105 10.83 -17.19 -15.22
C PHE A 105 11.22 -17.88 -13.90
N ASP A 106 10.64 -17.53 -12.75
CA ASP A 106 11.16 -17.97 -11.43
C ASP A 106 10.15 -18.72 -10.54
N LEU A 107 9.29 -19.57 -11.12
CA LEU A 107 8.46 -20.50 -10.35
C LEU A 107 8.62 -21.95 -10.83
N TYR A 108 9.71 -22.58 -10.40
CA TYR A 108 9.82 -24.03 -10.14
C TYR A 108 10.34 -24.26 -8.72
#